data_AF-A0A2I0PMW0-F1
#
_entry.id   AF-A0A2I0PMW0-F1
#
_cell.length_a   1.000
_cell.length_b   1.000
_cell.length_c   1.000
_cell.angle_alpha   90.00
_cell.angle_beta   90.00
_cell.angle_gamma   90.00
#
_symmetry.space_group_name_H-M   'P 1'
#
loop_
_entity.id
_entity.type
_entity.pdbx_description
1 polymer ?
#
loop_
_entity_poly.entity_id
_entity_poly.type
_entity_poly.pdbx_seq_one_letter_code
_entity_poly.pdbx_strand_id
1 'polypeptide(L)'
;MGKAEEISTTKYLIHAQINANGIVEKPDVVGAIFGQTEGLLSNDLDLRELQKTGRIGRIKVNITSRGGRSKGEIVIPSSLDRVETAILAASLETINRVGPCEAYIQVSKVEDVRAVKRKKVVDRAKEIYAGMMDEVTPESLKMIEEVKEAMRIHEITDFGDEKLPAGPNVHTSDAILVVEGRSDVLNLLKHGIKNAIAVEGVSVPKTVADLTRKKTVTAFVDGDRGGELILKELLQVGEIDYVTRAPRGKEVEDLGKDEIMVALRDKMPIEQMFHDLGIKVEPKSEDKMVVLKNILTELEGSGNAEILDDALNILKEVKVENLYDELKKINNHPYAVVFDGVVSQRLLDIAHEKGIKHIVAIRSGEIVKKPEKVKLITR
;
A
#
# COMPACT_ATOMS: atom_id res chain seq x y z
N MET A 1 -53.83 9.18 3.61
CA MET A 1 -53.09 10.08 2.68
C MET A 1 -52.95 11.42 3.35
N GLY A 2 -51.72 11.94 3.47
CA GLY A 2 -51.46 13.29 4.01
C GLY A 2 -50.24 13.35 4.93
N LYS A 3 -49.08 13.70 4.35
CA LYS A 3 -47.88 14.36 4.93
C LYS A 3 -46.60 13.88 4.23
N ALA A 4 -46.48 14.22 2.96
CA ALA A 4 -45.23 14.17 2.22
C ALA A 4 -45.21 15.34 1.22
N GLU A 5 -45.32 16.56 1.72
CA GLU A 5 -45.18 17.75 0.88
C GLU A 5 -44.01 18.62 1.37
N GLU A 6 -43.18 18.98 0.39
CA GLU A 6 -42.08 19.97 0.41
C GLU A 6 -40.76 19.59 1.12
N ILE A 7 -40.01 18.63 0.55
CA ILE A 7 -38.58 18.39 0.91
C ILE A 7 -37.71 18.16 -0.36
N SER A 8 -37.93 18.94 -1.43
CA SER A 8 -37.19 18.70 -2.69
C SER A 8 -35.77 19.31 -2.67
N THR A 9 -35.56 20.45 -2.01
CA THR A 9 -34.28 21.19 -2.07
C THR A 9 -33.52 21.28 -0.75
N THR A 10 -34.09 20.83 0.37
CA THR A 10 -33.44 20.91 1.68
C THR A 10 -32.12 20.12 1.70
N LYS A 11 -31.04 20.81 2.01
CA LYS A 11 -29.68 20.26 2.17
C LYS A 11 -29.32 20.09 3.64
N TYR A 12 -29.77 21.00 4.50
CA TYR A 12 -29.47 21.03 5.93
C TYR A 12 -30.73 21.31 6.75
N LEU A 13 -30.77 20.79 7.98
CA LEU A 13 -31.74 21.14 9.01
C LEU A 13 -30.99 21.76 10.19
N ILE A 14 -31.28 23.01 10.49
CA ILE A 14 -30.79 23.66 11.71
C ILE A 14 -31.80 23.35 12.81
N HIS A 15 -31.32 22.71 13.88
CA HIS A 15 -32.10 22.43 15.08
C HIS A 15 -31.62 23.38 16.18
N ALA A 16 -32.55 24.09 16.81
CA ALA A 16 -32.27 25.00 17.90
C ALA A 16 -33.32 24.87 19.00
N GLN A 17 -32.92 25.16 20.24
CA GLN A 17 -33.77 25.19 21.41
C GLN A 17 -33.96 26.64 21.86
N ILE A 18 -35.19 26.99 22.24
CA ILE A 18 -35.53 28.30 22.77
C ILE A 18 -36.01 28.17 24.22
N ASN A 19 -35.51 29.04 25.08
CA ASN A 19 -35.98 29.23 26.44
C ASN A 19 -36.34 30.71 26.65
N ALA A 20 -37.57 31.00 27.07
CA ALA A 20 -38.04 32.36 27.32
C ALA A 20 -38.59 32.53 28.74
N ASN A 21 -38.27 33.67 29.36
CA ASN A 21 -38.74 34.07 30.68
C ASN A 21 -40.09 34.78 30.60
N GLY A 22 -41.09 34.05 30.09
CA GLY A 22 -42.47 34.52 29.98
C GLY A 22 -43.30 33.60 29.11
N ILE A 23 -44.55 33.99 28.86
CA ILE A 23 -45.45 33.28 27.93
C ILE A 23 -45.22 33.86 26.54
N VAL A 24 -44.76 33.02 25.62
CA VAL A 24 -44.55 33.38 24.21
C VAL A 24 -45.22 32.36 23.32
N GLU A 25 -45.75 32.82 22.18
CA GLU A 25 -46.40 31.97 21.20
C GLU A 25 -45.52 31.80 19.95
N LYS A 26 -45.91 30.85 19.08
CA LYS A 26 -45.22 30.60 17.82
C LYS A 26 -45.01 31.87 16.97
N PRO A 27 -46.00 32.76 16.77
CA PRO A 27 -45.81 33.99 16.00
C PRO A 27 -44.71 34.90 16.57
N ASP A 28 -44.58 34.98 17.90
CA ASP A 28 -43.56 35.81 18.56
C ASP A 28 -42.15 35.31 18.23
N VAL A 29 -41.95 34.00 18.30
CA VAL A 29 -40.66 33.36 18.00
C VAL A 29 -40.28 33.58 16.55
N VAL A 30 -41.22 33.38 15.62
CA VAL A 30 -40.98 33.61 14.18
C VAL A 30 -40.69 35.09 13.92
N GLY A 31 -41.45 35.99 14.54
CA GLY A 31 -41.25 37.43 14.42
C GLY A 31 -39.88 37.88 14.94
N ALA A 32 -39.41 37.32 16.05
CA ALA A 32 -38.09 37.61 16.60
C ALA A 32 -36.97 37.06 15.71
N ILE A 33 -37.12 35.85 15.17
CA ILE A 33 -36.15 35.27 14.25
C ILE A 33 -35.97 36.15 13.03
N PHE A 34 -37.05 36.58 12.36
CA PHE A 34 -36.91 37.45 11.20
C PHE A 34 -36.45 38.86 11.59
N GLY A 35 -37.03 39.47 12.63
CA GLY A 35 -36.77 40.87 12.95
C GLY A 35 -35.38 41.13 13.54
N GLN A 36 -34.85 40.24 14.39
CA GLN A 36 -33.55 40.45 15.02
C GLN A 36 -32.37 39.93 14.19
N THR A 37 -32.62 39.10 13.18
CA THR A 37 -31.57 38.70 12.22
C THR A 37 -31.48 39.65 11.01
N GLU A 38 -32.51 40.48 10.80
CA GLU A 38 -32.57 41.49 9.74
C GLU A 38 -31.49 42.56 9.97
N GLY A 39 -30.67 42.82 8.95
CA GLY A 39 -29.57 43.80 9.00
C GLY A 39 -28.30 43.35 9.76
N LEU A 40 -28.29 42.16 10.39
CA LEU A 40 -27.07 41.59 10.99
C LEU A 40 -26.16 40.93 9.95
N LEU A 41 -26.75 40.41 8.88
CA LEU A 41 -26.06 39.69 7.82
C LEU A 41 -26.15 40.46 6.50
N SER A 42 -25.28 40.14 5.55
CA SER A 42 -25.35 40.66 4.18
C SER A 42 -26.72 40.35 3.56
N ASN A 43 -27.16 41.15 2.58
CA ASN A 43 -28.47 40.99 1.92
C ASN A 43 -28.72 39.57 1.37
N ASP A 44 -27.67 38.88 0.93
CA ASP A 44 -27.76 37.50 0.41
C ASP A 44 -28.04 36.43 1.49
N LEU A 45 -27.93 36.81 2.77
CA LEU A 45 -28.15 35.96 3.94
C LEU A 45 -29.34 36.42 4.81
N ASP A 46 -30.11 37.40 4.35
CA ASP A 46 -31.33 37.83 5.03
C ASP A 46 -32.38 36.71 5.01
N LEU A 47 -32.86 36.31 6.19
CA LEU A 47 -33.83 35.24 6.35
C LEU A 47 -35.14 35.47 5.58
N ARG A 48 -35.62 36.71 5.46
CA ARG A 48 -36.85 37.03 4.71
C ARG A 48 -36.66 36.81 3.22
N GLU A 49 -35.55 37.30 2.66
CA GLU A 49 -35.23 37.14 1.23
C GLU A 49 -34.91 35.68 0.91
N LEU A 50 -34.19 35.00 1.80
CA LEU A 50 -33.92 33.56 1.67
C LEU A 50 -35.19 32.71 1.70
N GLN A 51 -36.20 33.10 2.49
CA GLN A 51 -37.49 32.41 2.49
C GLN A 51 -38.30 32.69 1.21
N LYS A 52 -38.32 33.94 0.72
CA LYS A 52 -38.98 34.30 -0.56
C LYS A 52 -38.37 33.58 -1.76
N THR A 53 -37.04 33.48 -1.79
CA THR A 53 -36.29 32.81 -2.86
C THR A 53 -36.32 31.27 -2.73
N GLY A 54 -36.93 30.73 -1.66
CA GLY A 54 -37.02 29.29 -1.41
C GLY A 54 -35.71 28.65 -0.96
N ARG A 55 -34.68 29.45 -0.67
CA ARG A 55 -33.40 28.95 -0.14
C ARG A 55 -33.53 28.48 1.31
N ILE A 56 -34.43 29.11 2.08
CA ILE A 56 -34.86 28.71 3.43
C ILE A 56 -36.32 28.25 3.38
N GLY A 57 -36.61 27.12 4.03
CA GLY A 57 -37.95 26.56 4.12
C GLY A 57 -38.80 27.20 5.22
N ARG A 58 -40.00 26.65 5.45
CA ARG A 58 -40.86 27.10 6.55
C ARG A 58 -40.23 26.78 7.90
N ILE A 59 -40.00 27.82 8.71
CA ILE A 59 -39.50 27.69 10.07
C ILE A 59 -40.56 26.99 10.92
N LYS A 60 -40.20 25.83 11.47
CA LYS A 60 -41.06 25.07 12.37
C LYS A 60 -40.71 25.43 13.80
N VAL A 61 -41.70 25.87 14.56
CA VAL A 61 -41.54 26.20 15.97
C VAL A 61 -42.60 25.43 16.75
N ASN A 62 -42.14 24.65 17.72
CA ASN A 62 -42.99 23.97 18.69
C ASN A 62 -42.64 24.54 20.06
N ILE A 63 -43.56 25.27 20.68
CA ILE A 63 -43.33 25.92 21.97
C ILE A 63 -44.37 25.47 22.99
N THR A 64 -43.93 25.30 24.23
CA THR A 64 -44.76 24.91 25.36
C THR A 64 -44.50 25.84 26.52
N SER A 65 -45.58 26.34 27.13
CA SER A 65 -45.51 27.35 28.19
C SER A 65 -46.08 26.76 29.47
N ARG A 66 -45.28 26.76 30.55
CA ARG A 66 -45.69 26.27 31.88
C ARG A 66 -45.03 27.14 32.96
N GLY A 67 -45.82 27.57 33.95
CA GLY A 67 -45.32 28.29 35.13
C GLY A 67 -44.61 29.61 34.79
N GLY A 68 -45.12 30.36 33.81
CA GLY A 68 -44.54 31.65 33.41
C GLY A 68 -43.21 31.56 32.65
N ARG A 69 -42.81 30.37 32.19
CA ARG A 69 -41.67 30.16 31.28
C ARG A 69 -42.11 29.39 30.05
N SER A 70 -41.45 29.65 28.94
CA SER A 70 -41.70 28.94 27.68
C SER A 70 -40.44 28.22 27.22
N LYS A 71 -40.60 26.96 26.80
CA LYS A 71 -39.54 26.17 26.19
C LYS A 71 -40.03 25.60 24.87
N GLY A 72 -39.15 25.61 23.87
CA GLY A 72 -39.51 25.13 22.55
C GLY A 72 -38.33 24.67 21.71
N GLU A 73 -38.67 24.08 20.58
CA GLU A 73 -37.75 23.64 19.55
C GLU A 73 -38.05 24.40 18.25
N ILE A 74 -36.98 24.82 17.59
CA ILE A 74 -36.98 25.50 16.31
C ILE A 74 -36.25 24.62 15.30
N VAL A 75 -36.88 24.35 14.17
CA VAL A 75 -36.28 23.61 13.05
C VAL A 75 -36.37 24.46 11.78
N ILE A 76 -35.22 24.80 11.21
CA ILE A 76 -35.11 25.60 9.99
C ILE A 76 -34.54 24.73 8.86
N PRO A 77 -35.33 24.44 7.81
CA PRO A 77 -34.82 23.81 6.59
C PRO A 77 -34.01 24.80 5.76
N SER A 78 -32.80 24.41 5.37
CA SER A 78 -31.89 25.21 4.54
C SER A 78 -31.45 24.43 3.30
N SER A 79 -31.44 25.10 2.14
CA SER A 79 -30.81 24.62 0.90
C SER A 79 -29.50 25.34 0.58
N LEU A 80 -29.02 26.18 1.51
CA LEU A 80 -27.77 26.91 1.44
C LEU A 80 -26.55 25.98 1.47
N ASP A 81 -25.38 26.55 1.26
CA ASP A 81 -24.14 25.82 1.49
C ASP A 81 -23.84 25.65 3.00
N ARG A 82 -22.79 24.91 3.31
CA ARG A 82 -22.40 24.58 4.69
C ARG A 82 -22.03 25.83 5.50
N VAL A 83 -21.34 26.79 4.88
CA VAL A 83 -20.80 27.98 5.55
C VAL A 83 -21.93 28.97 5.81
N GLU A 84 -22.72 29.27 4.78
CA GLU A 84 -23.92 30.10 4.86
C GLU A 84 -24.91 29.55 5.91
N THR A 85 -25.14 28.23 5.92
CA THR A 85 -26.02 27.58 6.92
C THR A 85 -25.45 27.72 8.33
N ALA A 86 -24.13 27.62 8.51
CA ALA A 86 -23.51 27.76 9.82
C ALA A 86 -23.58 29.21 10.34
N ILE A 87 -23.35 30.19 9.48
CA ILE A 87 -23.49 31.62 9.80
C ILE A 87 -24.93 31.92 10.21
N LEU A 88 -25.90 31.42 9.46
CA LEU A 88 -27.32 31.59 9.75
C LEU A 88 -27.73 30.87 11.05
N ALA A 89 -27.14 29.71 11.35
CA ALA A 89 -27.37 29.05 12.63
C ALA A 89 -26.82 29.91 13.79
N ALA A 90 -25.60 30.42 13.66
CA ALA A 90 -24.98 31.27 14.68
C ALA A 90 -25.75 32.58 14.90
N SER A 91 -26.33 33.18 13.85
CA SER A 91 -27.16 34.39 14.00
C SER A 91 -28.46 34.15 14.77
N LEU A 92 -28.94 32.91 14.89
CA LEU A 92 -30.08 32.61 15.75
C LEU A 92 -29.73 32.78 17.24
N GLU A 93 -28.49 32.51 17.62
CA GLU A 93 -28.04 32.61 19.02
C GLU A 93 -27.88 34.05 19.50
N THR A 94 -27.84 35.03 18.57
CA THR A 94 -27.79 36.45 18.93
C THR A 94 -29.15 36.99 19.38
N ILE A 95 -30.23 36.22 19.20
CA ILE A 95 -31.59 36.62 19.56
C ILE A 95 -31.75 36.54 21.08
N ASN A 96 -31.90 37.69 21.72
CA ASN A 96 -32.00 37.81 23.18
C ASN A 96 -33.43 38.15 23.68
N ARG A 97 -34.36 38.42 22.77
CA ARG A 97 -35.73 38.82 23.11
C ARG A 97 -36.75 38.24 22.14
N VAL A 98 -37.85 37.73 22.65
CA VAL A 98 -38.97 37.18 21.86
C VAL A 98 -40.28 37.77 22.37
N GLY A 99 -40.99 38.50 21.50
CA GLY A 99 -42.14 39.30 21.92
C GLY A 99 -41.73 40.30 23.02
N PRO A 100 -42.45 40.35 24.15
CA PRO A 100 -42.11 41.20 25.29
C PRO A 100 -41.09 40.57 26.26
N CYS A 101 -40.67 39.32 26.06
CA CYS A 101 -39.92 38.55 27.05
C CYS A 101 -38.45 38.37 26.65
N GLU A 102 -37.56 38.31 27.63
CA GLU A 102 -36.17 37.86 27.42
C GLU A 102 -36.17 36.37 27.06
N ALA A 103 -35.35 36.02 26.06
CA ALA A 103 -35.24 34.67 25.56
C ALA A 103 -33.81 34.36 25.15
N TYR A 104 -33.47 33.07 25.16
CA TYR A 104 -32.18 32.57 24.70
C TYR A 104 -32.43 31.42 23.72
N ILE A 105 -31.77 31.50 22.57
CA ILE A 105 -31.80 30.46 21.54
C ILE A 105 -30.42 29.82 21.48
N GLN A 106 -30.38 28.49 21.49
CA GLN A 106 -29.16 27.71 21.37
C GLN A 106 -29.29 26.72 20.21
N VAL A 107 -28.36 26.74 19.27
CA VAL A 107 -28.32 25.76 18.19
C VAL A 107 -27.85 24.42 18.76
N SER A 108 -28.68 23.40 18.65
CA SER A 108 -28.35 22.05 19.13
C SER A 108 -27.51 21.29 18.12
N LYS A 109 -27.86 21.33 16.83
CA LYS A 109 -27.09 20.73 15.75
C LYS A 109 -27.53 21.25 14.37
N VAL A 110 -26.62 21.16 13.40
CA VAL A 110 -26.92 21.33 11.98
C VAL A 110 -26.78 19.98 11.28
N GLU A 111 -27.88 19.43 10.79
CA GLU A 111 -27.96 18.07 10.23
C GLU A 111 -27.96 18.10 8.70
N ASP A 112 -27.01 17.42 8.05
CA ASP A 112 -27.01 17.20 6.60
C ASP A 112 -27.98 16.07 6.23
N VAL A 113 -29.15 16.43 5.72
CA VAL A 113 -30.18 15.46 5.33
C VAL A 113 -29.74 14.56 4.18
N ARG A 114 -28.77 14.99 3.37
CA ARG A 114 -28.22 14.18 2.27
C ARG A 114 -27.36 13.05 2.80
N ALA A 115 -26.64 13.24 3.90
CA ALA A 115 -25.87 12.17 4.54
C ALA A 115 -26.80 11.04 5.01
N VAL A 116 -27.93 11.39 5.64
CA VAL A 116 -28.94 10.42 6.09
C VAL A 116 -29.62 9.72 4.91
N LYS A 117 -30.02 10.46 3.87
CA LYS A 117 -30.60 9.88 2.64
C LYS A 117 -29.60 8.96 1.92
N ARG A 118 -28.33 9.36 1.80
CA ARG A 118 -27.28 8.52 1.18
C ARG A 118 -27.12 7.19 1.91
N LYS A 119 -27.12 7.19 3.25
CA LYS A 119 -27.05 5.94 4.02
C LYS A 119 -28.24 5.03 3.71
N LYS A 120 -29.47 5.57 3.70
CA LYS A 120 -30.68 4.82 3.32
C LYS A 120 -30.62 4.27 1.90
N VAL A 121 -30.06 5.03 0.95
CA VAL A 121 -29.88 4.57 -0.44
C VAL A 121 -28.89 3.40 -0.48
N VAL A 122 -27.79 3.47 0.25
CA VAL A 122 -26.81 2.37 0.33
C VAL A 122 -27.43 1.11 0.95
N ASP A 123 -28.13 1.26 2.08
CA ASP A 123 -28.76 0.12 2.75
C ASP A 123 -29.84 -0.52 1.85
N ARG A 124 -30.66 0.30 1.18
CA ARG A 124 -31.65 -0.19 0.21
C ARG A 124 -31.00 -0.85 -1.01
N ALA A 125 -29.89 -0.33 -1.50
CA ALA A 125 -29.16 -0.95 -2.61
C ALA A 125 -28.61 -2.33 -2.23
N LYS A 126 -28.14 -2.52 -0.99
CA LYS A 126 -27.73 -3.83 -0.47
C LYS A 126 -28.88 -4.82 -0.41
N GLU A 127 -30.06 -4.40 0.06
CA GLU A 127 -31.26 -5.24 0.06
C GLU A 127 -31.68 -5.65 -1.35
N ILE A 128 -31.71 -4.70 -2.30
CA ILE A 128 -32.04 -4.97 -3.70
C ILE A 128 -31.03 -5.96 -4.30
N TYR A 129 -29.74 -5.76 -4.04
CA TYR A 129 -28.68 -6.65 -4.49
C TYR A 129 -28.83 -8.06 -3.92
N ALA A 130 -29.12 -8.20 -2.62
CA ALA A 130 -29.34 -9.50 -1.99
C ALA A 130 -30.55 -10.23 -2.62
N GLY A 131 -31.67 -9.54 -2.82
CA GLY A 131 -32.84 -10.12 -3.49
C GLY A 131 -32.59 -10.48 -4.96
N MET A 132 -31.77 -9.70 -5.66
CA MET A 132 -31.33 -10.04 -7.02
C MET A 132 -30.43 -11.28 -7.04
N MET A 133 -29.62 -11.52 -6.01
CA MET A 133 -28.77 -12.72 -5.89
C MET A 133 -29.59 -13.99 -5.61
N ASP A 134 -30.72 -13.89 -4.90
CA ASP A 134 -31.59 -15.02 -4.60
C ASP A 134 -32.39 -15.51 -5.83
N GLU A 135 -32.56 -14.68 -6.88
CA GLU A 135 -33.20 -15.05 -8.16
C GLU A 135 -32.21 -15.56 -9.24
N VAL A 136 -30.91 -15.67 -8.93
CA VAL A 136 -29.90 -16.11 -9.91
C VAL A 136 -29.83 -17.63 -9.95
N THR A 137 -30.27 -18.23 -11.06
CA THR A 137 -30.05 -19.67 -11.28
C THR A 137 -28.55 -19.97 -11.50
N PRO A 138 -28.06 -21.18 -11.17
CA PRO A 138 -26.65 -21.56 -11.38
C PRO A 138 -26.16 -21.35 -12.83
N GLU A 139 -27.06 -21.42 -13.82
CA GLU A 139 -26.75 -21.16 -15.24
C GLU A 139 -26.43 -19.68 -15.49
N SER A 140 -27.06 -18.76 -14.78
CA SER A 140 -26.85 -17.32 -14.91
C SER A 140 -25.51 -16.89 -14.31
N LEU A 141 -25.07 -17.53 -13.22
CA LEU A 141 -23.72 -17.37 -12.67
C LEU A 141 -22.65 -17.82 -13.67
N LYS A 142 -22.85 -18.95 -14.35
CA LYS A 142 -21.96 -19.42 -15.41
C LYS A 142 -21.85 -18.43 -16.56
N MET A 143 -22.96 -17.86 -17.04
CA MET A 143 -22.92 -16.83 -18.08
C MET A 143 -22.18 -15.56 -17.63
N ILE A 144 -22.38 -15.11 -16.39
CA ILE A 144 -21.66 -13.95 -15.84
C ILE A 144 -20.16 -14.23 -15.74
N GLU A 145 -19.80 -15.46 -15.37
CA GLU A 145 -18.41 -15.90 -15.29
C GLU A 145 -17.76 -15.98 -16.67
N GLU A 146 -18.45 -16.55 -17.67
CA GLU A 146 -18.03 -16.55 -19.08
C GLU A 146 -17.85 -15.12 -19.63
N VAL A 147 -18.77 -14.20 -19.32
CA VAL A 147 -18.66 -12.79 -19.74
C VAL A 147 -17.48 -12.10 -19.03
N LYS A 148 -17.27 -12.38 -17.74
CA LYS A 148 -16.11 -11.85 -16.99
C LYS A 148 -14.79 -12.44 -17.48
N GLU A 149 -14.76 -13.69 -17.93
CA GLU A 149 -13.59 -14.31 -18.54
C GLU A 149 -13.32 -13.69 -19.92
N ALA A 150 -14.35 -13.50 -20.74
CA ALA A 150 -14.24 -12.84 -22.05
C ALA A 150 -13.70 -11.39 -21.94
N MET A 151 -14.09 -10.63 -20.91
CA MET A 151 -13.54 -9.31 -20.64
C MET A 151 -12.08 -9.34 -20.16
N ARG A 152 -11.64 -10.41 -19.48
CA ARG A 152 -10.27 -10.53 -18.95
C ARG A 152 -9.25 -10.98 -19.99
N ILE A 153 -9.69 -11.67 -21.05
CA ILE A 153 -8.85 -11.91 -22.23
C ILE A 153 -8.37 -10.57 -22.82
N HIS A 154 -9.14 -9.49 -22.68
CA HIS A 154 -8.74 -8.16 -23.13
C HIS A 154 -7.78 -7.43 -22.17
N GLU A 155 -7.59 -7.92 -20.94
CA GLU A 155 -6.59 -7.36 -20.01
C GLU A 155 -5.18 -7.91 -20.26
N ILE A 156 -5.02 -9.02 -21.00
CA ILE A 156 -3.69 -9.52 -21.34
C ILE A 156 -3.04 -8.59 -22.37
N THR A 157 -1.78 -8.30 -22.13
CA THR A 157 -0.96 -7.38 -22.93
C THR A 157 0.30 -8.10 -23.40
N ASP A 158 0.87 -7.63 -24.51
CA ASP A 158 2.16 -8.13 -24.98
C ASP A 158 3.28 -7.27 -24.37
N PHE A 159 4.31 -7.92 -23.81
CA PHE A 159 5.42 -7.25 -23.16
C PHE A 159 6.75 -7.48 -23.91
N GLY A 160 7.46 -6.38 -24.16
CA GLY A 160 8.79 -6.36 -24.80
C GLY A 160 8.79 -6.71 -26.29
N ASP A 161 9.98 -6.79 -26.86
CA ASP A 161 10.18 -7.02 -28.30
C ASP A 161 9.74 -8.45 -28.71
N GLU A 162 9.83 -9.38 -27.77
CA GLU A 162 9.42 -10.79 -27.94
C GLU A 162 7.90 -11.00 -27.76
N LYS A 163 7.14 -9.92 -27.47
CA LYS A 163 5.67 -9.91 -27.33
C LYS A 163 5.15 -11.00 -26.38
N LEU A 164 5.71 -11.03 -25.19
CA LEU A 164 5.38 -12.04 -24.19
C LEU A 164 4.02 -11.77 -23.56
N PRO A 165 3.19 -12.80 -23.33
CA PRO A 165 1.93 -12.63 -22.61
C PRO A 165 2.17 -12.09 -21.20
N ALA A 166 1.52 -10.98 -20.87
CA ALA A 166 1.73 -10.29 -19.61
C ALA A 166 0.45 -9.63 -19.11
N GLY A 167 0.34 -9.51 -17.79
CA GLY A 167 -0.66 -8.66 -17.16
C GLY A 167 -0.36 -7.17 -17.37
N PRO A 168 -1.39 -6.31 -17.28
CA PRO A 168 -1.27 -4.89 -17.65
C PRO A 168 -0.34 -4.09 -16.72
N ASN A 169 -0.05 -4.61 -15.52
CA ASN A 169 0.78 -3.93 -14.53
C ASN A 169 2.24 -4.39 -14.51
N VAL A 170 2.70 -5.23 -15.45
CA VAL A 170 4.10 -5.67 -15.48
C VAL A 170 5.06 -4.49 -15.71
N HIS A 171 4.66 -3.50 -16.51
CA HIS A 171 5.46 -2.28 -16.73
C HIS A 171 5.62 -1.45 -15.45
N THR A 172 4.52 -1.26 -14.72
CA THR A 172 4.42 -0.29 -13.61
C THR A 172 4.72 -0.87 -12.24
N SER A 173 4.58 -2.18 -12.04
CA SER A 173 4.83 -2.82 -10.74
C SER A 173 6.31 -2.95 -10.43
N ASP A 174 6.73 -2.65 -9.19
CA ASP A 174 8.12 -2.87 -8.74
C ASP A 174 8.46 -4.36 -8.53
N ALA A 175 7.42 -5.20 -8.37
CA ALA A 175 7.53 -6.64 -8.25
C ALA A 175 6.69 -7.35 -9.32
N ILE A 176 7.18 -8.48 -9.82
CA ILE A 176 6.52 -9.28 -10.87
C ILE A 176 6.48 -10.77 -10.52
N LEU A 177 5.54 -11.46 -11.16
CA LEU A 177 5.47 -12.92 -11.17
C LEU A 177 5.89 -13.44 -12.53
N VAL A 178 6.87 -14.34 -12.56
CA VAL A 178 7.29 -15.03 -13.79
C VAL A 178 6.65 -16.42 -13.79
N VAL A 179 5.87 -16.72 -14.82
CA VAL A 179 5.13 -17.97 -15.01
C VAL A 179 5.52 -18.67 -16.32
N GLU A 180 5.12 -19.93 -16.50
CA GLU A 180 5.50 -20.74 -17.66
C GLU A 180 4.81 -20.24 -18.94
N GLY A 181 3.49 -20.07 -18.91
CA GLY A 181 2.71 -19.82 -20.12
C GLY A 181 1.58 -18.81 -19.98
N ARG A 182 0.97 -18.51 -21.13
CA ARG A 182 -0.19 -17.62 -21.27
C ARG A 182 -1.37 -18.02 -20.38
N SER A 183 -1.65 -19.30 -20.25
CA SER A 183 -2.75 -19.80 -19.42
C SER A 183 -2.57 -19.43 -17.95
N ASP A 184 -1.34 -19.50 -17.45
CA ASP A 184 -1.00 -19.10 -16.08
C ASP A 184 -1.28 -17.61 -15.87
N VAL A 185 -0.86 -16.78 -16.83
CA VAL A 185 -1.13 -15.33 -16.80
C VAL A 185 -2.64 -15.08 -16.77
N LEU A 186 -3.41 -15.79 -17.59
CA LEU A 186 -4.87 -15.68 -17.61
C LEU A 186 -5.51 -16.12 -16.29
N ASN A 187 -5.03 -17.21 -15.69
CA ASN A 187 -5.56 -17.68 -14.42
C ASN A 187 -5.24 -16.71 -13.27
N LEU A 188 -4.01 -16.18 -13.23
CA LEU A 188 -3.62 -15.14 -12.27
C LEU A 188 -4.46 -13.87 -12.45
N LEU A 189 -4.73 -13.43 -13.68
CA LEU A 189 -5.62 -12.31 -13.98
C LEU A 189 -7.07 -12.59 -13.55
N LYS A 190 -7.58 -13.81 -13.76
CA LYS A 190 -8.89 -14.26 -13.26
C LYS A 190 -9.02 -14.06 -11.75
N HIS A 191 -7.92 -14.23 -11.02
CA HIS A 191 -7.86 -14.08 -9.57
C HIS A 191 -7.35 -12.71 -9.09
N GLY A 192 -7.16 -11.74 -10.00
CA GLY A 192 -6.89 -10.33 -9.68
C GLY A 192 -5.41 -9.96 -9.60
N ILE A 193 -4.53 -10.84 -10.04
CA ILE A 193 -3.07 -10.63 -10.04
C ILE A 193 -2.67 -10.12 -11.43
N LYS A 194 -2.24 -8.86 -11.50
CA LYS A 194 -2.08 -8.11 -12.77
C LYS A 194 -0.64 -7.91 -13.22
N ASN A 195 0.33 -8.44 -12.48
CA ASN A 195 1.77 -8.23 -12.66
C ASN A 195 2.51 -9.53 -13.02
N ALA A 196 1.82 -10.48 -13.67
CA ALA A 196 2.39 -11.74 -14.14
C ALA A 196 2.90 -11.63 -15.58
N ILE A 197 4.01 -12.28 -15.91
CA ILE A 197 4.58 -12.37 -17.27
C ILE A 197 4.98 -13.82 -17.56
N ALA A 198 4.64 -14.31 -18.76
CA ALA A 198 4.97 -15.66 -19.20
C ALA A 198 6.34 -15.72 -19.91
N VAL A 199 7.05 -16.84 -19.77
CA VAL A 199 8.27 -17.14 -20.53
C VAL A 199 7.99 -17.87 -21.85
N GLU A 200 6.81 -18.51 -22.00
CA GLU A 200 6.38 -19.29 -23.18
C GLU A 200 7.38 -20.40 -23.56
N GLY A 201 7.78 -21.20 -22.56
CA GLY A 201 8.61 -22.39 -22.73
C GLY A 201 9.89 -22.39 -21.89
N VAL A 202 10.75 -23.40 -22.13
CA VAL A 202 11.95 -23.65 -21.31
C VAL A 202 13.07 -22.64 -21.55
N SER A 203 13.20 -22.11 -22.76
CA SER A 203 14.23 -21.11 -23.07
C SER A 203 13.73 -19.73 -22.68
N VAL A 204 14.31 -19.19 -21.60
CA VAL A 204 13.87 -17.91 -21.05
C VAL A 204 14.20 -16.77 -22.03
N PRO A 205 13.20 -15.98 -22.45
CA PRO A 205 13.39 -14.83 -23.32
C PRO A 205 14.32 -13.77 -22.72
N LYS A 206 15.09 -13.06 -23.56
CA LYS A 206 15.99 -11.98 -23.09
C LYS A 206 15.22 -10.87 -22.38
N THR A 207 14.01 -10.59 -22.85
CA THR A 207 13.08 -9.62 -22.25
C THR A 207 12.84 -9.94 -20.78
N VAL A 208 12.60 -11.21 -20.43
CA VAL A 208 12.36 -11.64 -19.04
C VAL A 208 13.66 -11.58 -18.24
N ALA A 209 14.77 -12.08 -18.79
CA ALA A 209 16.08 -12.03 -18.14
C ALA A 209 16.48 -10.60 -17.75
N ASP A 210 16.29 -9.62 -18.64
CA ASP A 210 16.59 -8.22 -18.34
C ASP A 210 15.62 -7.60 -17.34
N LEU A 211 14.36 -8.04 -17.34
CA LEU A 211 13.36 -7.59 -16.38
C LEU A 211 13.70 -8.07 -14.96
N THR A 212 14.26 -9.27 -14.84
CA THR A 212 14.63 -9.84 -13.54
C THR A 212 15.68 -9.04 -12.79
N ARG A 213 16.54 -8.30 -13.49
CA ARG A 213 17.57 -7.44 -12.88
C ARG A 213 17.04 -6.09 -12.40
N LYS A 214 15.79 -5.74 -12.75
CA LYS A 214 15.21 -4.40 -12.53
C LYS A 214 14.08 -4.38 -11.51
N LYS A 215 13.51 -5.54 -11.19
CA LYS A 215 12.28 -5.69 -10.39
C LYS A 215 12.45 -6.84 -9.43
N THR A 216 11.69 -6.84 -8.33
CA THR A 216 11.61 -8.00 -7.45
C THR A 216 10.86 -9.14 -8.15
N VAL A 217 11.48 -10.30 -8.27
CA VAL A 217 10.96 -11.44 -9.03
C VAL A 217 10.53 -12.56 -8.11
N THR A 218 9.30 -13.03 -8.30
CA THR A 218 8.85 -14.33 -7.79
C THR A 218 8.60 -15.26 -8.97
N ALA A 219 9.38 -16.35 -9.09
CA ALA A 219 9.10 -17.40 -10.07
C ALA A 219 7.97 -18.28 -9.53
N PHE A 220 6.86 -18.37 -10.26
CA PHE A 220 5.73 -19.23 -9.92
C PHE A 220 5.59 -20.30 -11.00
N VAL A 221 6.12 -21.49 -10.69
CA VAL A 221 6.23 -22.59 -11.65
C VAL A 221 5.29 -23.74 -11.32
N ASP A 222 5.04 -24.57 -12.32
CA ASP A 222 4.22 -25.76 -12.18
C ASP A 222 4.83 -26.81 -11.24
N GLY A 223 3.97 -27.69 -10.73
CA GLY A 223 4.33 -28.77 -9.81
C GLY A 223 4.93 -29.99 -10.50
N ASP A 224 5.54 -29.81 -11.68
CA ASP A 224 5.94 -30.85 -12.61
C ASP A 224 7.44 -30.73 -13.02
N ARG A 225 7.86 -31.45 -14.07
CA ARG A 225 9.24 -31.40 -14.57
C ARG A 225 9.48 -30.19 -15.48
N GLY A 226 8.47 -29.72 -16.22
CA GLY A 226 8.58 -28.53 -17.08
C GLY A 226 8.93 -27.29 -16.25
N GLY A 227 8.17 -27.05 -15.19
CA GLY A 227 8.40 -25.95 -14.25
C GLY A 227 9.78 -25.99 -13.60
N GLU A 228 10.32 -27.18 -13.31
CA GLU A 228 11.68 -27.33 -12.77
C GLU A 228 12.76 -26.91 -13.78
N LEU A 229 12.58 -27.23 -15.06
CA LEU A 229 13.53 -26.84 -16.11
C LEU A 229 13.52 -25.33 -16.36
N ILE A 230 12.33 -24.72 -16.37
CA ILE A 230 12.18 -23.27 -16.49
C ILE A 230 12.86 -22.55 -15.33
N LEU A 231 12.64 -23.03 -14.10
CA LEU A 231 13.28 -22.45 -12.93
C LEU A 231 14.81 -22.54 -13.02
N LYS A 232 15.35 -23.68 -13.48
CA LYS A 232 16.80 -23.85 -13.68
C LYS A 232 17.36 -22.89 -14.72
N GLU A 233 16.65 -22.69 -15.82
CA GLU A 233 17.05 -21.73 -16.85
C GLU A 233 16.99 -20.29 -16.33
N LEU A 234 15.91 -19.91 -15.65
CA LEU A 234 15.75 -18.58 -15.04
C LEU A 234 16.90 -18.26 -14.07
N LEU A 235 17.35 -19.25 -13.30
CA LEU A 235 18.49 -19.10 -12.38
C LEU A 235 19.85 -18.97 -13.09
N GLN A 236 19.98 -19.46 -14.32
CA GLN A 236 21.20 -19.32 -15.10
C GLN A 236 21.29 -17.96 -15.81
N VAL A 237 20.15 -17.45 -16.28
CA VAL A 237 20.09 -16.27 -17.15
C VAL A 237 19.65 -14.99 -16.45
N GLY A 238 19.01 -15.09 -15.28
CA GLY A 238 18.37 -13.98 -14.56
C GLY A 238 18.60 -14.01 -13.04
N GLU A 239 17.92 -13.09 -12.35
CA GLU A 239 18.00 -12.91 -10.90
C GLU A 239 16.61 -13.11 -10.27
N ILE A 240 16.46 -14.10 -9.39
CA ILE A 240 15.18 -14.44 -8.77
C ILE A 240 15.28 -14.21 -7.27
N ASP A 241 14.33 -13.49 -6.67
CA ASP A 241 14.29 -13.28 -5.21
C ASP A 241 13.52 -14.40 -4.51
N TYR A 242 12.39 -14.83 -5.09
CA TYR A 242 11.50 -15.82 -4.50
C TYR A 242 11.07 -16.89 -5.50
N VAL A 243 10.78 -18.07 -4.99
CA VAL A 243 10.19 -19.18 -5.75
C VAL A 243 8.94 -19.66 -5.04
N THR A 244 7.89 -19.91 -5.80
CA THR A 244 6.73 -20.67 -5.35
C THR A 244 6.32 -21.67 -6.43
N ARG A 245 5.62 -22.72 -6.03
CA ARG A 245 5.24 -23.82 -6.91
C ARG A 245 3.80 -24.20 -6.72
N ALA A 246 3.15 -24.61 -7.81
CA ALA A 246 1.89 -25.30 -7.70
C ALA A 246 2.06 -26.63 -6.92
N PRO A 247 1.01 -27.13 -6.24
CA PRO A 247 1.04 -28.44 -5.62
C PRO A 247 1.49 -29.53 -6.61
N ARG A 248 2.12 -30.59 -6.11
CA ARG A 248 2.63 -31.67 -6.97
C ARG A 248 1.54 -32.20 -7.90
N GLY A 249 1.85 -32.22 -9.21
CA GLY A 249 0.94 -32.69 -10.25
C GLY A 249 -0.21 -31.74 -10.58
N LYS A 250 -0.15 -30.47 -10.13
CA LYS A 250 -1.01 -29.39 -10.60
C LYS A 250 -0.20 -28.36 -11.38
N GLU A 251 -0.87 -27.73 -12.34
CA GLU A 251 -0.37 -26.61 -13.12
C GLU A 251 -0.94 -25.30 -12.56
N VAL A 252 -0.25 -24.18 -12.77
CA VAL A 252 -0.69 -22.86 -12.29
C VAL A 252 -2.01 -22.46 -12.95
N GLU A 253 -2.27 -22.89 -14.19
CA GLU A 253 -3.55 -22.68 -14.89
C GLU A 253 -4.77 -23.31 -14.19
N ASP A 254 -4.58 -24.37 -13.40
CA ASP A 254 -5.64 -25.12 -12.73
C ASP A 254 -5.91 -24.67 -11.27
N LEU A 255 -5.10 -23.75 -10.75
CA LEU A 255 -5.19 -23.37 -9.34
C LEU A 255 -6.41 -22.49 -9.05
N GLY A 256 -7.11 -22.82 -7.97
CA GLY A 256 -8.14 -21.94 -7.42
C GLY A 256 -7.56 -20.71 -6.71
N LYS A 257 -8.39 -19.70 -6.48
CA LYS A 257 -8.00 -18.44 -5.80
C LYS A 257 -7.27 -18.68 -4.48
N ASP A 258 -7.81 -19.54 -3.63
CA ASP A 258 -7.24 -19.79 -2.30
C ASP A 258 -5.88 -20.51 -2.41
N GLU A 259 -5.73 -21.42 -3.37
CA GLU A 259 -4.47 -22.14 -3.63
C GLU A 259 -3.37 -21.19 -4.11
N ILE A 260 -3.70 -20.27 -5.04
CA ILE A 260 -2.78 -19.23 -5.51
C ILE A 260 -2.34 -18.33 -4.34
N MET A 261 -3.28 -17.88 -3.51
CA MET A 261 -2.97 -17.00 -2.39
C MET A 261 -2.16 -17.68 -1.29
N VAL A 262 -2.32 -19.00 -1.10
CA VAL A 262 -1.46 -19.80 -0.22
C VAL A 262 -0.06 -19.93 -0.82
N ALA A 263 0.04 -20.34 -2.10
CA ALA A 263 1.33 -20.49 -2.78
C ALA A 263 2.17 -19.20 -2.76
N LEU A 264 1.56 -18.05 -3.04
CA LEU A 264 2.27 -16.76 -3.02
C LEU A 264 2.66 -16.29 -1.61
N ARG A 265 1.87 -16.66 -0.58
CA ARG A 265 2.19 -16.35 0.82
C ARG A 265 3.37 -17.18 1.31
N ASP A 266 3.41 -18.43 0.90
CA ASP A 266 4.41 -19.42 1.31
C ASP A 266 5.61 -19.45 0.36
N LYS A 267 5.78 -18.42 -0.48
CA LYS A 267 6.93 -18.30 -1.40
C LYS A 267 8.24 -18.34 -0.62
N MET A 268 9.19 -19.09 -1.14
CA MET A 268 10.49 -19.33 -0.53
C MET A 268 11.54 -18.37 -1.11
N PRO A 269 12.36 -17.69 -0.30
CA PRO A 269 13.54 -16.97 -0.79
C PRO A 269 14.51 -17.91 -1.49
N ILE A 270 15.14 -17.47 -2.58
CA ILE A 270 16.00 -18.36 -3.36
C ILE A 270 17.21 -18.87 -2.57
N GLU A 271 17.73 -18.08 -1.63
CA GLU A 271 18.86 -18.43 -0.77
C GLU A 271 18.55 -19.67 0.07
N GLN A 272 17.31 -19.78 0.55
CA GLN A 272 16.84 -20.94 1.29
C GLN A 272 16.77 -22.17 0.38
N MET A 273 16.30 -22.02 -0.86
CA MET A 273 16.26 -23.11 -1.84
C MET A 273 17.67 -23.64 -2.16
N PHE A 274 18.66 -22.75 -2.30
CA PHE A 274 20.04 -23.15 -2.55
C PHE A 274 20.66 -23.89 -1.36
N HIS A 275 20.35 -23.45 -0.12
CA HIS A 275 20.76 -24.15 1.09
C HIS A 275 20.19 -25.58 1.14
N ASP A 276 18.90 -25.74 0.86
CA ASP A 276 18.22 -27.05 0.86
C ASP A 276 18.76 -27.98 -0.25
N LEU A 277 19.24 -27.43 -1.37
CA LEU A 277 19.86 -28.17 -2.47
C LEU A 277 21.38 -28.38 -2.32
N GLY A 278 21.99 -27.85 -1.25
CA GLY A 278 23.44 -27.93 -1.03
C GLY A 278 24.28 -27.18 -2.08
N ILE A 279 23.67 -26.22 -2.79
CA ILE A 279 24.33 -25.40 -3.80
C ILE A 279 24.93 -24.19 -3.10
N LYS A 280 26.27 -24.08 -3.10
CA LYS A 280 26.96 -22.89 -2.59
C LYS A 280 26.76 -21.72 -3.57
N VAL A 281 25.96 -20.74 -3.18
CA VAL A 281 25.75 -19.51 -3.96
C VAL A 281 26.89 -18.55 -3.66
N GLU A 282 27.55 -18.04 -4.70
CA GLU A 282 28.48 -16.92 -4.52
C GLU A 282 27.66 -15.63 -4.32
N PRO A 283 27.86 -14.89 -3.21
CA PRO A 283 27.11 -13.66 -2.96
C PRO A 283 27.43 -12.59 -4.01
N LYS A 284 26.44 -11.74 -4.34
CA LYS A 284 26.60 -10.62 -5.29
C LYS A 284 27.67 -9.64 -4.79
N SER A 285 28.34 -8.94 -5.72
CA SER A 285 29.50 -8.10 -5.39
C SER A 285 29.20 -6.92 -4.45
N GLU A 286 27.97 -6.39 -4.46
CA GLU A 286 27.53 -5.33 -3.55
C GLU A 286 27.26 -5.88 -2.13
N ASP A 287 26.67 -7.06 -2.02
CA ASP A 287 26.44 -7.74 -0.74
C ASP A 287 27.75 -8.18 -0.08
N LYS A 288 28.73 -8.65 -0.88
CA LYS A 288 30.06 -9.03 -0.38
C LYS A 288 30.73 -7.88 0.37
N MET A 289 30.57 -6.65 -0.10
CA MET A 289 31.14 -5.46 0.53
C MET A 289 30.49 -5.13 1.88
N VAL A 290 29.19 -5.35 2.03
CA VAL A 290 28.48 -5.15 3.31
C VAL A 290 28.90 -6.22 4.32
N VAL A 291 28.95 -7.48 3.89
CA VAL A 291 29.37 -8.61 4.74
C VAL A 291 30.81 -8.41 5.24
N LEU A 292 31.74 -8.04 4.37
CA LEU A 292 33.14 -7.77 4.77
C LEU A 292 33.26 -6.65 5.81
N LYS A 293 32.41 -5.62 5.76
CA LYS A 293 32.38 -4.55 6.77
C LYS A 293 31.79 -5.02 8.10
N ASN A 294 30.78 -5.89 8.06
CA ASN A 294 30.19 -6.47 9.26
C ASN A 294 31.22 -7.38 9.98
N ILE A 295 31.93 -8.23 9.23
CA ILE A 295 33.02 -9.06 9.78
C ILE A 295 34.10 -8.20 10.44
N LEU A 296 34.49 -7.08 9.82
CA LEU A 296 35.47 -6.16 10.44
C LEU A 296 34.96 -5.58 11.78
N THR A 297 33.65 -5.32 11.86
CA THR A 297 33.02 -4.78 13.08
C THR A 297 32.99 -5.83 14.19
N GLU A 298 32.82 -7.11 13.86
CA GLU A 298 32.87 -8.22 14.82
C GLU A 298 34.28 -8.51 15.32
N LEU A 299 35.29 -8.37 14.44
CA LEU A 299 36.69 -8.58 14.81
C LEU A 299 37.29 -7.42 15.61
N GLU A 300 36.66 -6.25 15.67
CA GLU A 300 37.19 -5.06 16.34
C GLU A 300 37.44 -5.30 17.85
N GLY A 301 38.69 -5.15 18.27
CA GLY A 301 39.13 -5.40 19.65
C GLY A 301 39.55 -6.84 19.95
N SER A 302 39.49 -7.75 18.97
CA SER A 302 39.89 -9.16 19.13
C SER A 302 41.38 -9.41 18.86
N GLY A 303 42.04 -8.57 18.05
CA GLY A 303 43.40 -8.81 17.53
C GLY A 303 43.50 -9.99 16.55
N ASN A 304 42.37 -10.46 16.00
CA ASN A 304 42.29 -11.57 15.07
C ASN A 304 42.10 -11.11 13.62
N ALA A 305 42.33 -12.05 12.71
CA ALA A 305 42.23 -11.91 11.28
C ALA A 305 41.53 -13.14 10.69
N GLU A 306 40.61 -12.90 9.77
CA GLU A 306 39.90 -13.92 9.01
C GLU A 306 40.33 -13.85 7.54
N ILE A 307 40.75 -15.01 7.03
CA ILE A 307 41.06 -15.21 5.62
C ILE A 307 39.85 -15.89 4.98
N LEU A 308 39.32 -15.31 3.91
CA LEU A 308 38.05 -15.69 3.30
C LEU A 308 38.22 -16.17 1.85
N ASP A 309 37.39 -17.12 1.44
CA ASP A 309 37.26 -17.55 0.03
C ASP A 309 36.31 -16.64 -0.77
N ASP A 310 36.13 -16.89 -2.08
CA ASP A 310 35.25 -16.08 -2.95
C ASP A 310 33.77 -16.15 -2.51
N ALA A 311 33.37 -17.19 -1.78
CA ALA A 311 32.03 -17.28 -1.21
C ALA A 311 31.91 -16.62 0.19
N LEU A 312 32.96 -15.93 0.65
CA LEU A 312 33.09 -15.34 1.99
C LEU A 312 33.04 -16.36 3.15
N ASN A 313 33.38 -17.62 2.88
CA ASN A 313 33.59 -18.59 3.96
C ASN A 313 34.98 -18.39 4.59
N ILE A 314 35.06 -18.59 5.90
CA ILE A 314 36.32 -18.54 6.64
C ILE A 314 37.19 -19.73 6.22
N LEU A 315 38.27 -19.46 5.49
CA LEU A 315 39.32 -20.43 5.20
C LEU A 315 40.16 -20.69 6.46
N LYS A 316 40.47 -19.62 7.19
CA LYS A 316 41.29 -19.68 8.40
C LYS A 316 41.13 -18.43 9.25
N GLU A 317 41.00 -18.62 10.56
CA GLU A 317 41.14 -17.57 11.57
C GLU A 317 42.57 -17.61 12.14
N VAL A 318 43.23 -16.46 12.19
CA VAL A 318 44.63 -16.31 12.64
C VAL A 318 44.79 -15.04 13.45
N LYS A 319 45.75 -15.00 14.38
CA LYS A 319 46.11 -13.73 15.03
C LYS A 319 46.79 -12.79 14.03
N VAL A 320 46.55 -11.49 14.16
CA VAL A 320 47.13 -10.46 13.28
C VAL A 320 48.65 -10.54 13.22
N GLU A 321 49.31 -10.84 14.33
CA GLU A 321 50.77 -11.02 14.41
C GLU A 321 51.31 -12.13 13.50
N ASN A 322 50.51 -13.17 13.25
CA ASN A 322 50.89 -14.34 12.44
C ASN A 322 50.33 -14.28 11.01
N LEU A 323 49.50 -13.27 10.70
CA LEU A 323 48.78 -13.18 9.42
C LEU A 323 49.72 -13.20 8.21
N TYR A 324 50.86 -12.52 8.28
CA TYR A 324 51.83 -12.48 7.19
C TYR A 324 52.40 -13.87 6.86
N ASP A 325 52.80 -14.63 7.88
CA ASP A 325 53.38 -15.96 7.70
C ASP A 325 52.34 -16.98 7.24
N GLU A 326 51.10 -16.82 7.68
CA GLU A 326 49.96 -17.65 7.28
C GLU A 326 49.56 -17.40 5.83
N LEU A 327 49.49 -16.14 5.40
CA LEU A 327 49.27 -15.80 3.99
C LEU A 327 50.39 -16.32 3.08
N LYS A 328 51.63 -16.41 3.57
CA LYS A 328 52.74 -17.00 2.80
C LYS A 328 52.53 -18.49 2.57
N LYS A 329 52.03 -19.21 3.57
CA LYS A 329 51.83 -20.67 3.56
C LYS A 329 50.52 -21.11 2.90
N ILE A 330 49.56 -20.20 2.75
CA ILE A 330 48.26 -20.55 2.17
C ILE A 330 48.41 -20.85 0.67
N ASN A 331 47.90 -22.01 0.26
CA ASN A 331 47.86 -22.46 -1.13
C ASN A 331 46.47 -22.25 -1.75
N ASN A 332 45.43 -22.21 -0.93
CA ASN A 332 44.07 -21.86 -1.36
C ASN A 332 44.08 -20.39 -1.76
N HIS A 333 43.53 -20.07 -2.93
CA HIS A 333 43.51 -18.71 -3.48
C HIS A 333 42.52 -17.86 -2.68
N PRO A 334 42.98 -17.02 -1.73
CA PRO A 334 42.08 -16.29 -0.85
C PRO A 334 41.45 -15.14 -1.63
N TYR A 335 40.17 -14.87 -1.38
CA TYR A 335 39.48 -13.74 -2.00
C TYR A 335 39.66 -12.46 -1.20
N ALA A 336 39.50 -12.55 0.13
CA ALA A 336 39.56 -11.42 1.03
C ALA A 336 40.28 -11.75 2.34
N VAL A 337 40.86 -10.73 2.96
CA VAL A 337 41.41 -10.80 4.32
C VAL A 337 40.83 -9.66 5.13
N VAL A 338 40.18 -9.99 6.25
CA VAL A 338 39.59 -9.03 7.18
C VAL A 338 40.33 -9.13 8.51
N PHE A 339 40.80 -8.03 9.08
CA PHE A 339 41.55 -8.11 10.33
C PHE A 339 41.53 -6.86 11.20
N ASP A 340 41.62 -7.09 12.51
CA ASP A 340 41.68 -6.06 13.54
C ASP A 340 43.10 -5.49 13.69
N GLY A 341 43.51 -4.66 12.72
CA GLY A 341 44.85 -4.09 12.74
C GLY A 341 45.09 -2.97 11.73
N VAL A 342 46.36 -2.64 11.58
CA VAL A 342 46.85 -1.61 10.65
C VAL A 342 47.43 -2.28 9.41
N VAL A 343 46.98 -1.86 8.22
CA VAL A 343 47.54 -2.37 6.96
C VAL A 343 48.96 -1.86 6.75
N SER A 344 49.91 -2.77 6.54
CA SER A 344 51.29 -2.47 6.18
C SER A 344 51.58 -2.74 4.70
N GLN A 345 52.60 -2.07 4.13
CA GLN A 345 53.05 -2.32 2.75
C GLN A 345 53.37 -3.81 2.52
N ARG A 346 54.04 -4.46 3.47
CA ARG A 346 54.39 -5.89 3.40
C ARG A 346 53.16 -6.79 3.27
N LEU A 347 52.07 -6.45 3.95
CA LEU A 347 50.81 -7.21 3.88
C LEU A 347 50.11 -7.01 2.53
N LEU A 348 50.17 -5.80 1.97
CA LEU A 348 49.63 -5.50 0.64
C LEU A 348 50.39 -6.23 -0.47
N ASP A 349 51.72 -6.28 -0.37
CA ASP A 349 52.56 -6.93 -1.37
C ASP A 349 52.32 -8.45 -1.40
N ILE A 350 52.25 -9.10 -0.23
CA ILE A 350 51.96 -10.55 -0.16
C ILE A 350 50.53 -10.87 -0.60
N ALA A 351 49.57 -10.01 -0.28
CA ALA A 351 48.20 -10.16 -0.75
C ALA A 351 48.12 -10.07 -2.28
N HIS A 352 48.89 -9.17 -2.89
CA HIS A 352 48.98 -9.07 -4.34
C HIS A 352 49.63 -10.30 -4.97
N GLU A 353 50.73 -10.80 -4.40
CA GLU A 353 51.41 -12.02 -4.84
C GLU A 353 50.49 -13.25 -4.77
N LYS A 354 49.65 -13.32 -3.74
CA LYS A 354 48.67 -14.40 -3.52
C LYS A 354 47.34 -14.20 -4.26
N GLY A 355 47.19 -13.12 -5.03
CA GLY A 355 45.99 -12.86 -5.83
C GLY A 355 44.74 -12.45 -5.02
N ILE A 356 44.93 -11.96 -3.81
CA ILE A 356 43.83 -11.52 -2.91
C ILE A 356 43.22 -10.23 -3.46
N LYS A 357 41.90 -10.22 -3.64
CA LYS A 357 41.19 -9.08 -4.24
C LYS A 357 40.86 -7.99 -3.22
N HIS A 358 40.58 -8.35 -1.96
CA HIS A 358 40.13 -7.42 -0.93
C HIS A 358 40.94 -7.51 0.35
N ILE A 359 41.38 -6.36 0.86
CA ILE A 359 41.97 -6.25 2.20
C ILE A 359 41.10 -5.28 3.00
N VAL A 360 40.61 -5.73 4.13
CA VAL A 360 39.70 -4.98 5.00
C VAL A 360 40.31 -4.90 6.40
N ALA A 361 40.54 -3.69 6.90
CA ALA A 361 41.17 -3.49 8.20
C ALA A 361 40.69 -2.23 8.91
N ILE A 362 41.05 -2.07 10.19
CA ILE A 362 40.66 -0.88 10.96
C ILE A 362 41.32 0.38 10.43
N ARG A 363 42.62 0.34 10.15
CA ARG A 363 43.39 1.51 9.75
C ARG A 363 44.37 1.19 8.62
N SER A 364 44.63 2.19 7.78
CA SER A 364 45.73 2.14 6.82
C SER A 364 47.00 2.71 7.46
N GLY A 365 48.12 2.00 7.35
CA GLY A 365 49.45 2.54 7.67
C GLY A 365 50.01 3.39 6.54
N GLU A 366 51.30 3.73 6.60
CA GLU A 366 52.02 4.39 5.52
C GLU A 366 52.20 3.43 4.33
N ILE A 367 51.39 3.63 3.29
CA ILE A 367 51.42 2.85 2.05
C ILE A 367 52.08 3.71 0.98
N VAL A 368 53.18 3.20 0.41
CA VAL A 368 53.94 3.90 -0.64
C VAL A 368 53.38 3.57 -2.02
N LYS A 369 52.88 2.34 -2.20
CA LYS A 369 52.35 1.87 -3.49
C LYS A 369 51.19 0.90 -3.29
N LYS A 370 50.03 1.24 -3.86
CA LYS A 370 48.85 0.37 -3.89
C LYS A 370 48.82 -0.43 -5.20
N PRO A 371 48.85 -1.78 -5.16
CA PRO A 371 48.67 -2.59 -6.36
C PRO A 371 47.26 -2.43 -6.93
N GLU A 372 47.10 -2.23 -8.25
CA GLU A 372 45.80 -1.97 -8.89
C GLU A 372 44.77 -3.10 -8.67
N LYS A 373 45.24 -4.34 -8.51
CA LYS A 373 44.39 -5.53 -8.36
C LYS A 373 43.89 -5.78 -6.93
N VAL A 374 44.35 -4.99 -5.94
CA VAL A 374 43.99 -5.17 -4.53
C VAL A 374 43.17 -3.97 -4.04
N LYS A 375 41.91 -4.22 -3.71
CA LYS A 375 41.01 -3.22 -3.14
C LYS A 375 41.21 -3.16 -1.62
N LEU A 376 41.89 -2.10 -1.19
CA LEU A 376 42.00 -1.74 0.22
C LEU A 376 40.73 -1.03 0.70
N ILE A 377 40.15 -1.54 1.78
CA ILE A 377 39.01 -0.96 2.50
C ILE A 377 39.46 -0.78 3.94
N THR A 378 39.33 0.44 4.45
CA THR A 378 39.55 0.73 5.87
C THR A 378 38.33 1.43 6.43
N ARG A 379 38.19 1.38 7.75
CA ARG A 379 37.16 2.15 8.45
C ARG A 379 37.54 3.63 8.54
#